data_AF-A0AA35SCB5-F1
#
_entry.id   AF-A0AA35SCB5-F1
#
_cell.length_a   1.000
_cell.length_b   1.000
_cell.length_c   1.000
_cell.angle_alpha   90.00
_cell.angle_beta   90.00
_cell.angle_gamma   90.00
#
_symmetry.space_group_name_H-M   'P 1'
#
loop_
_entity.id
_entity.type
_entity.pdbx_description
1 polymer ?
#
loop_
_entity_poly.entity_id
_entity_poly.type
_entity_poly.pdbx_seq_one_letter_code
_entity_poly.pdbx_strand_id
1 'polypeptide(L)'
;MPEVWLYDSPDPNAFATGPSKNNSMVAVSTGLLTNLNEGEVRAVLAHEMGHVYNGDMFTTTILAGLMNTFVYFISRIVYRQVAERNPMLGIGVYFFLQIVLSILAMIPISWWSRRREFSADKFAANTVGKESMISALQAIDRGSNRSSTSIRRKMPWRP
;
A
#
# COMPACT_ATOMS: atom_id res chain seq x y z
N MET A 1 8.24 -4.65 -22.66
CA MET A 1 7.06 -3.81 -22.35
C MET A 1 6.17 -4.67 -21.47
N PRO A 2 5.65 -4.15 -20.35
CA PRO A 2 4.80 -4.92 -19.44
C PRO A 2 3.51 -5.36 -20.11
N GLU A 3 3.00 -6.54 -19.73
CA GLU A 3 1.76 -7.07 -20.29
C GLU A 3 0.55 -6.30 -19.74
N VAL A 4 -0.36 -5.89 -20.63
CA VAL A 4 -1.57 -5.16 -20.27
C VAL A 4 -2.77 -6.08 -20.42
N TRP A 5 -3.49 -6.28 -19.32
CA TRP A 5 -4.66 -7.14 -19.25
C TRP A 5 -5.91 -6.32 -18.95
N LEU A 6 -7.01 -6.67 -19.60
CA LEU A 6 -8.32 -6.11 -19.33
C LEU A 6 -9.16 -7.17 -18.63
N TYR A 7 -9.74 -6.82 -17.49
CA TYR A 7 -10.69 -7.69 -16.79
C TYR A 7 -12.03 -7.00 -16.66
N ASP A 8 -13.10 -7.80 -16.77
CA ASP A 8 -14.44 -7.26 -16.69
C ASP A 8 -14.84 -7.08 -15.22
N SER A 9 -14.99 -5.83 -14.81
CA SER A 9 -15.49 -5.45 -13.50
C SER A 9 -16.07 -4.04 -13.57
N PRO A 10 -17.29 -3.79 -13.07
CA PRO A 10 -17.87 -2.47 -13.03
C PRO A 10 -17.16 -1.54 -12.03
N ASP A 11 -16.40 -2.11 -11.09
CA ASP A 11 -15.68 -1.34 -10.08
C ASP A 11 -14.36 -0.78 -10.64
N PRO A 12 -14.12 0.54 -10.56
CA PRO A 12 -12.92 1.16 -11.11
C PRO A 12 -11.69 0.82 -10.28
N ASN A 13 -10.84 -0.04 -10.83
CA ASN A 13 -9.58 -0.46 -10.22
C ASN A 13 -8.52 -0.81 -11.29
N ALA A 14 -7.24 -0.58 -10.97
CA ALA A 14 -6.08 -0.97 -11.75
C ALA A 14 -4.97 -1.41 -10.80
N PHE A 15 -4.21 -2.44 -11.16
CA PHE A 15 -3.09 -2.89 -10.34
C PHE A 15 -1.93 -3.34 -11.21
N ALA A 16 -0.72 -2.98 -10.79
CA ALA A 16 0.52 -3.48 -11.39
C ALA A 16 1.17 -4.50 -10.45
N THR A 17 1.57 -5.66 -10.99
CA THR A 17 2.26 -6.71 -10.24
C THR A 17 3.43 -7.26 -11.03
N GLY A 18 4.47 -7.70 -10.33
CA GLY A 18 5.63 -8.35 -10.94
C GLY A 18 6.97 -7.90 -10.36
N PRO A 19 8.02 -8.74 -10.49
CA PRO A 19 9.32 -8.50 -9.86
C PRO A 19 10.15 -7.40 -10.52
N SER A 20 9.87 -7.00 -11.76
CA SER A 20 10.62 -5.95 -12.44
C SER A 20 9.84 -5.33 -13.60
N LYS A 21 10.27 -4.15 -14.07
CA LYS A 21 9.70 -3.43 -15.23
C LYS A 21 9.54 -4.29 -16.50
N ASN A 22 10.42 -5.26 -16.69
CA ASN A 22 10.42 -6.14 -17.88
C ASN A 22 9.57 -7.40 -17.70
N ASN A 23 9.15 -7.69 -16.47
CA ASN A 23 8.30 -8.83 -16.14
C ASN A 23 7.21 -8.38 -15.16
N SER A 24 6.49 -7.33 -15.54
CA SER A 24 5.34 -6.83 -14.80
C SER A 24 4.08 -6.89 -15.66
N MET A 25 2.98 -7.17 -15.00
CA MET A 25 1.63 -7.24 -15.54
C MET A 25 0.84 -6.08 -14.97
N VAL A 26 0.09 -5.40 -15.81
CA VAL A 26 -0.84 -4.35 -15.43
C VAL A 26 -2.23 -4.80 -15.83
N ALA A 27 -3.12 -4.93 -14.85
CA ALA A 27 -4.52 -5.26 -15.09
C ALA A 27 -5.39 -4.02 -14.88
N VAL A 28 -6.28 -3.76 -15.84
CA VAL A 28 -7.21 -2.61 -15.82
C VAL A 28 -8.64 -3.13 -15.92
N SER A 29 -9.53 -2.62 -15.06
CA SER A 29 -10.96 -2.93 -15.12
C SER A 29 -11.67 -2.18 -16.25
N THR A 30 -12.72 -2.78 -16.81
CA THR A 30 -13.67 -2.10 -17.70
C THR A 30 -14.29 -0.87 -17.04
N GLY A 31 -14.65 -0.97 -15.75
CA GLY A 31 -15.15 0.14 -14.94
C GLY A 31 -14.19 1.34 -14.87
N LEU A 32 -12.88 1.11 -14.73
CA LEU A 32 -11.90 2.19 -14.69
C LEU A 32 -11.82 2.93 -16.04
N LEU A 33 -11.80 2.19 -17.15
CA LEU A 33 -11.78 2.79 -18.49
C LEU A 33 -13.05 3.56 -18.83
N THR A 34 -14.20 3.15 -18.30
CA THR A 34 -15.47 3.88 -18.52
C THR A 34 -15.58 5.15 -17.69
N ASN A 35 -14.86 5.24 -16.56
CA ASN A 35 -14.98 6.36 -15.62
C ASN A 35 -13.86 7.40 -15.76
N LEU A 36 -12.74 7.04 -16.40
CA LEU A 36 -11.57 7.90 -16.58
C LEU A 36 -11.34 8.19 -18.06
N ASN A 37 -10.87 9.40 -18.37
CA ASN A 37 -10.40 9.73 -19.71
C ASN A 37 -9.01 9.10 -19.97
N GLU A 38 -8.58 9.06 -21.23
CA GLU A 38 -7.31 8.44 -21.63
C GLU A 38 -6.09 9.02 -20.89
N GLY A 39 -6.06 10.32 -20.62
CA GLY A 39 -5.00 10.99 -19.86
C GLY A 39 -4.99 10.58 -18.38
N GLU A 40 -6.16 10.48 -17.78
CA GLU A 40 -6.35 10.04 -16.39
C GLU A 40 -5.95 8.56 -16.22
N VAL A 41 -6.36 7.69 -17.15
CA VAL A 41 -5.95 6.28 -17.16
C VAL A 41 -4.44 6.17 -17.26
N ARG A 42 -3.81 6.92 -18.18
CA ARG A 42 -2.34 6.94 -18.32
C ARG A 42 -1.66 7.41 -17.03
N ALA A 43 -2.21 8.39 -16.34
CA ALA A 43 -1.65 8.89 -15.09
C ALA A 43 -1.71 7.85 -13.96
N VAL A 44 -2.85 7.16 -13.79
CA VAL A 44 -2.98 6.05 -12.82
C VAL A 44 -2.01 4.93 -13.15
N LEU A 45 -1.91 4.52 -14.41
CA LEU A 45 -0.97 3.49 -14.83
C LEU A 45 0.48 3.89 -14.62
N ALA A 46 0.83 5.17 -14.84
CA ALA A 46 2.17 5.66 -14.58
C ALA A 46 2.49 5.68 -13.08
N HIS A 47 1.54 5.99 -12.21
CA HIS A 47 1.70 5.90 -10.75
C HIS A 47 1.97 4.45 -10.32
N GLU A 48 1.15 3.50 -10.77
CA GLU A 48 1.33 2.06 -10.50
C GLU A 48 2.69 1.54 -11.03
N MET A 49 3.10 1.99 -12.22
CA MET A 49 4.43 1.69 -12.75
C MET A 49 5.56 2.29 -11.91
N GLY A 50 5.33 3.46 -11.31
CA GLY A 50 6.28 4.10 -10.39
C GLY A 50 6.60 3.18 -9.21
N HIS A 51 5.59 2.52 -8.63
CA HIS A 51 5.79 1.55 -7.55
C HIS A 51 6.59 0.33 -7.99
N VAL A 52 6.28 -0.23 -9.16
CA VAL A 52 7.04 -1.38 -9.72
C VAL A 52 8.47 -0.97 -10.05
N TYR A 53 8.66 0.20 -10.65
CA TYR A 53 9.98 0.72 -11.03
C TYR A 53 10.88 0.96 -9.81
N ASN A 54 10.33 1.49 -8.73
CA ASN A 54 11.07 1.74 -7.48
C ASN A 54 11.21 0.48 -6.60
N GLY A 55 10.57 -0.64 -6.96
CA GLY A 55 10.64 -1.88 -6.17
C GLY A 55 9.96 -1.75 -4.81
N ASP A 56 8.90 -0.94 -4.74
CA ASP A 56 8.28 -0.50 -3.50
C ASP A 56 7.68 -1.63 -2.66
N MET A 57 7.12 -2.64 -3.33
CA MET A 57 6.59 -3.85 -2.69
C MET A 57 7.72 -4.60 -1.97
N PHE A 58 8.81 -4.87 -2.68
CA PHE A 58 9.95 -5.62 -2.13
C PHE A 58 10.65 -4.88 -0.99
N THR A 59 10.92 -3.59 -1.16
CA THR A 59 11.59 -2.78 -0.13
C THR A 59 10.75 -2.67 1.14
N THR A 60 9.43 -2.50 1.01
CA THR A 60 8.51 -2.46 2.17
C THR A 60 8.43 -3.80 2.87
N THR A 61 8.39 -4.92 2.14
CA THR A 61 8.41 -6.26 2.72
C THR A 61 9.71 -6.53 3.48
N ILE A 62 10.86 -6.16 2.92
CA ILE A 62 12.15 -6.28 3.64
C ILE A 62 12.15 -5.41 4.89
N LEU A 63 11.73 -4.15 4.77
CA LEU A 63 11.69 -3.23 5.91
C LEU A 63 10.81 -3.79 7.04
N ALA A 64 9.62 -4.30 6.71
CA ALA A 64 8.73 -4.92 7.68
C ALA A 64 9.35 -6.18 8.31
N GLY A 65 10.00 -7.04 7.53
CA GLY A 65 10.71 -8.22 8.03
C GLY A 65 11.86 -7.87 8.97
N LEU A 66 12.66 -6.86 8.62
CA LEU A 66 13.74 -6.34 9.47
C LEU A 66 13.19 -5.78 10.78
N MET A 67 12.12 -4.98 10.71
CA MET A 67 11.47 -4.43 11.89
C MET A 67 10.95 -5.53 12.84
N ASN A 68 10.26 -6.54 12.30
CA ASN A 68 9.82 -7.70 13.11
C ASN A 68 11.01 -8.45 13.73
N THR A 69 12.12 -8.57 13.00
CA THR A 69 13.33 -9.21 13.50
C THR A 69 13.93 -8.44 14.67
N PHE A 70 13.98 -7.10 14.61
CA PHE A 70 14.44 -6.27 15.73
C PHE A 70 13.54 -6.39 16.95
N VAL A 71 12.22 -6.31 16.75
CA VAL A 71 11.22 -6.49 17.82
C VAL A 71 11.45 -7.83 18.54
N TYR A 72 11.55 -8.91 17.77
CA TYR A 72 11.79 -10.25 18.31
C TYR A 72 13.13 -10.33 19.05
N PHE A 73 14.21 -9.87 18.43
CA PHE A 73 15.57 -10.00 18.98
C PHE A 73 15.74 -9.21 20.28
N ILE A 74 15.27 -7.96 20.32
CA ILE A 74 15.34 -7.11 21.52
C ILE A 74 14.49 -7.72 22.64
N SER A 75 13.24 -8.09 22.33
CA SER A 75 12.35 -8.73 23.31
C SER A 75 12.94 -10.02 23.86
N ARG A 76 13.63 -10.81 23.00
CA ARG A 76 14.27 -12.07 23.39
C ARG A 76 15.48 -11.87 24.29
N ILE A 77 16.30 -10.84 24.07
CA ILE A 77 17.44 -10.52 24.95
C ILE A 77 16.95 -10.16 26.34
N VAL A 78 15.97 -9.25 26.44
CA VAL A 78 15.44 -8.83 27.74
C VAL A 78 14.72 -9.99 28.43
N TYR A 79 13.95 -10.78 27.69
CA TYR A 79 13.32 -12.00 28.21
C TYR A 79 14.32 -12.92 28.90
N ARG A 80 15.47 -13.22 28.27
CA ARG A 80 16.48 -14.14 28.87
C ARG A 80 16.96 -13.64 30.23
N GLN A 81 17.28 -12.35 30.34
CA GLN A 81 17.77 -11.76 31.58
C GLN A 81 16.72 -11.77 32.71
N VAL A 82 15.45 -11.53 32.37
CA VAL A 82 14.36 -11.50 33.36
C VAL A 82 13.92 -12.92 33.74
N ALA A 83 13.83 -13.82 32.77
CA ALA A 83 13.38 -15.20 32.95
C ALA A 83 14.34 -16.03 33.80
N GLU A 84 15.64 -15.71 33.79
CA GLU A 84 16.64 -16.33 34.67
C GLU A 84 16.30 -16.15 36.17
N ARG A 85 15.66 -15.03 36.54
CA ARG A 85 15.27 -14.75 37.93
C ARG A 85 13.83 -15.14 38.22
N ASN A 86 12.93 -14.89 37.27
CA ASN A 86 11.52 -15.20 37.40
C ASN A 86 10.93 -15.53 36.01
N PRO A 87 10.69 -16.82 35.70
CA PRO A 87 10.18 -17.24 34.41
C PRO A 87 8.82 -16.62 34.05
N MET A 88 7.93 -16.48 35.03
CA MET A 88 6.57 -15.94 34.80
C MET A 88 6.62 -14.44 34.49
N LEU A 89 7.44 -13.67 35.22
CA LEU A 89 7.69 -12.27 34.91
C LEU A 89 8.36 -12.11 33.55
N GLY A 90 9.31 -12.99 33.21
CA GLY A 90 9.97 -12.99 31.91
C GLY A 90 8.97 -13.10 30.76
N ILE A 91 8.01 -14.03 30.84
CA ILE A 91 6.94 -14.17 29.85
C ILE A 91 6.11 -12.89 29.74
N GLY A 92 5.70 -12.30 30.86
CA GLY A 92 4.95 -11.04 30.88
C GLY A 92 5.71 -9.88 30.21
N VAL A 93 6.99 -9.73 30.54
CA VAL A 93 7.87 -8.71 29.94
C VAL A 93 8.06 -8.94 28.45
N TYR A 94 8.19 -10.20 28.01
CA TYR A 94 8.33 -10.53 26.58
C TYR A 94 7.12 -10.06 25.77
N PHE A 95 5.89 -10.36 26.22
CA PHE A 95 4.68 -9.93 25.52
C PHE A 95 4.50 -8.40 25.56
N PHE A 96 4.80 -7.78 26.70
CA PHE A 96 4.77 -6.33 26.82
C PHE A 96 5.71 -5.65 25.82
N LEU A 97 6.96 -6.13 25.73
CA LEU A 97 7.95 -5.60 24.79
C LEU A 97 7.56 -5.87 23.33
N GLN A 98 6.99 -7.04 23.02
CA GLN A 98 6.44 -7.31 21.69
C GLN A 98 5.43 -6.25 21.28
N ILE A 99 4.43 -5.96 22.12
CA ILE A 99 3.40 -4.97 21.80
C ILE A 99 4.01 -3.58 21.62
N VAL A 100 4.81 -3.12 22.59
CA VAL A 100 5.37 -1.76 22.58
C VAL A 100 6.32 -1.57 21.39
N LEU A 101 7.23 -2.51 21.18
CA LEU A 101 8.21 -2.40 20.10
C LEU A 101 7.54 -2.57 18.72
N SER A 102 6.49 -3.39 18.58
CA SER A 102 5.72 -3.47 17.33
C SER A 102 5.04 -2.15 16.98
N ILE A 103 4.47 -1.45 17.97
CA ILE A 103 3.89 -0.11 17.75
C ILE A 103 4.98 0.87 17.31
N LEU A 104 6.15 0.84 17.95
CA LEU A 104 7.27 1.69 17.55
C LEU A 104 7.80 1.35 16.15
N ALA A 105 7.82 0.06 15.79
CA ALA A 105 8.23 -0.41 14.48
C ALA A 105 7.28 0.04 13.35
N MET A 106 6.01 0.29 13.65
CA MET A 106 5.06 0.84 12.66
C MET A 106 5.41 2.27 12.23
N ILE A 107 6.14 3.04 13.05
CA ILE A 107 6.51 4.43 12.72
C ILE A 107 7.40 4.48 11.46
N PRO A 108 8.58 3.82 11.41
CA PRO A 108 9.43 3.84 10.22
C PRO A 108 8.75 3.18 9.01
N ILE A 109 7.97 2.12 9.20
CA ILE A 109 7.23 1.46 8.11
C ILE A 109 6.21 2.43 7.49
N SER A 110 5.41 3.10 8.31
CA SER A 110 4.38 4.05 7.86
C SER A 110 5.02 5.27 7.20
N TRP A 111 6.12 5.77 7.75
CA TRP A 111 6.88 6.87 7.16
C TRP A 111 7.43 6.49 5.78
N TRP A 112 8.04 5.31 5.66
CA TRP A 112 8.56 4.80 4.39
C TRP A 112 7.42 4.64 3.37
N SER A 113 6.29 4.08 3.79
CA SER A 113 5.10 3.93 2.95
C SER A 113 4.67 5.27 2.36
N ARG A 114 4.57 6.32 3.18
CA ARG A 114 4.17 7.65 2.71
C ARG A 114 5.18 8.28 1.76
N ARG A 115 6.47 8.07 1.99
CA ARG A 115 7.53 8.58 1.10
C ARG A 115 7.46 7.96 -0.29
N ARG A 116 7.08 6.69 -0.39
CA ARG A 116 6.93 5.97 -1.66
C ARG A 116 5.78 6.51 -2.52
N GLU A 117 4.63 6.81 -1.91
CA GLU A 117 3.49 7.43 -2.60
C GLU A 117 3.90 8.74 -3.30
N PHE A 118 4.58 9.64 -2.59
CA PHE A 118 5.07 10.90 -3.17
C PHE A 118 6.09 10.68 -4.31
N SER A 119 6.87 9.60 -4.25
CA SER A 119 7.80 9.22 -5.31
C SER A 119 7.05 8.73 -6.56
N ALA A 120 6.02 7.91 -6.38
CA ALA A 120 5.16 7.42 -7.46
C ALA A 120 4.37 8.56 -8.12
N ASP A 121 3.82 9.50 -7.34
CA ASP A 121 3.13 10.70 -7.84
C ASP A 121 4.06 11.56 -8.68
N LYS A 122 5.30 11.78 -8.20
CA LYS A 122 6.31 12.53 -8.95
C LYS A 122 6.68 11.82 -10.25
N PHE A 123 6.80 10.49 -10.24
CA PHE A 123 7.10 9.70 -11.42
C PHE A 123 5.96 9.79 -12.46
N ALA A 124 4.71 9.68 -12.03
CA ALA A 124 3.54 9.80 -12.89
C ALA A 124 3.44 11.20 -13.52
N ALA A 125 3.58 12.24 -12.69
CA ALA A 125 3.54 13.64 -13.13
C ALA A 125 4.65 13.99 -14.13
N ASN A 126 5.84 13.40 -14.00
CA ASN A 126 6.95 13.61 -14.93
C ASN A 126 6.78 12.82 -16.25
N THR A 127 6.06 11.69 -16.21
CA THR A 127 5.91 10.80 -17.37
C THR A 127 4.71 11.17 -18.24
N VAL A 128 3.58 11.51 -17.62
CA VAL A 128 2.30 11.76 -18.32
C VAL A 128 1.88 13.23 -18.25
N GLY A 129 2.45 13.99 -17.31
CA GLY A 129 2.13 15.40 -17.09
C GLY A 129 1.31 15.62 -15.81
N LYS A 130 1.61 16.73 -15.13
CA LYS A 130 0.99 17.11 -13.84
C LYS A 130 -0.53 17.24 -13.93
N GLU A 131 -1.03 17.85 -15.01
CA GLU A 131 -2.47 18.06 -15.22
C GLU A 131 -3.24 16.74 -15.31
N SER A 132 -2.69 15.74 -15.99
CA SER A 132 -3.31 14.42 -16.10
C SER A 132 -3.37 13.71 -14.74
N MET A 133 -2.32 13.85 -13.93
CA MET A 133 -2.28 13.28 -12.57
C MET A 133 -3.26 13.97 -11.62
N ILE A 134 -3.36 15.30 -11.68
CA ILE A 134 -4.33 16.06 -10.87
C ILE A 134 -5.77 15.67 -11.27
N SER A 135 -6.06 15.61 -12.58
CA SER A 135 -7.37 15.18 -13.09
C SER A 135 -7.71 13.75 -12.63
N ALA A 136 -6.73 12.84 -12.68
CA ALA A 136 -6.91 11.45 -12.24
C ALA A 136 -7.27 11.37 -10.75
N LEU A 137 -6.53 12.08 -9.88
CA LEU A 137 -6.83 12.12 -8.44
C LEU A 137 -8.23 12.69 -8.17
N GLN A 138 -8.63 13.75 -8.87
CA GLN A 138 -9.98 14.32 -8.77
C GLN A 138 -11.06 13.36 -9.28
N ALA A 139 -10.78 12.59 -10.33
CA ALA A 139 -11.70 11.59 -10.84
C ALA A 139 -11.87 10.40 -9.88
N ILE A 140 -10.78 9.93 -9.26
CA ILE A 140 -10.80 8.88 -8.24
C ILE A 140 -11.57 9.35 -6.99
N ASP A 141 -11.35 10.59 -6.52
CA ASP A 141 -12.10 11.15 -5.38
C ASP A 141 -13.61 11.25 -5.66
N ARG A 142 -13.97 11.71 -6.87
CA ARG A 142 -15.37 11.71 -7.35
C ARG A 142 -15.96 10.29 -7.40
N GLY A 143 -15.18 9.30 -7.86
CA GLY A 143 -15.57 7.89 -7.88
C GLY A 143 -15.80 7.31 -6.49
N SER A 144 -14.85 7.54 -5.58
CA SER A 144 -14.91 7.11 -4.17
C SER A 144 -16.13 7.66 -3.43
N ASN A 145 -16.46 8.94 -3.65
CA ASN A 145 -17.65 9.56 -3.04
C ASN A 145 -18.96 8.96 -3.59
N ARG A 146 -19.00 8.56 -4.87
CA ARG A 146 -20.17 7.89 -5.48
C ARG A 146 -20.37 6.48 -4.95
N SER A 147 -19.32 5.67 -4.84
CA SER A 147 -19.39 4.32 -4.26
C SER A 147 -19.74 4.36 -2.77
N SER A 148 -19.21 5.32 -2.01
CA SER A 148 -19.61 5.55 -0.60
C SER A 148 -21.11 5.86 -0.48
N THR A 149 -21.64 6.67 -1.38
CA THR A 149 -23.07 7.05 -1.41
C THR A 149 -23.97 5.89 -1.87
N SER A 150 -23.52 5.07 -2.82
CA SER A 150 -24.26 3.91 -3.30
C SER A 150 -24.32 2.79 -2.24
N ILE A 151 -23.23 2.56 -1.51
CA ILE A 151 -23.17 1.66 -0.36
C ILE A 151 -24.14 2.14 0.74
N ARG A 152 -24.14 3.44 1.07
CA ARG A 152 -25.13 4.04 1.99
C ARG A 152 -26.57 3.86 1.53
N ARG A 153 -26.85 3.97 0.23
CA ARG A 153 -28.20 3.74 -0.33
C ARG A 153 -28.62 2.27 -0.35
N LYS A 154 -27.67 1.34 -0.48
CA LYS A 154 -27.93 -0.11 -0.50
C LYS A 154 -28.03 -0.75 0.90
N MET A 155 -27.69 -0.03 1.96
CA MET A 155 -27.96 -0.46 3.34
C MET A 155 -29.24 0.22 3.87
N PRO A 156 -30.43 -0.40 3.75
CA PRO A 156 -31.62 0.08 4.41
C PRO A 156 -31.53 -0.27 5.89
N TRP A 157 -30.72 0.46 6.66
CA TRP A 157 -30.92 0.49 8.10
C TRP A 157 -32.21 1.27 8.36
N ARG A 158 -33.31 0.53 8.52
CA ARG A 158 -34.46 0.99 9.30
C ARG A 158 -34.05 0.95 10.79
N PRO A 159 -34.52 1.91 11.61
CA PRO A 159 -34.10 2.07 13.00
C PRO A 159 -34.37 0.81 13.83
#